data_AF-A0A8X6KMK3-F1
#
_entry.id   AF-A0A8X6KMK3-F1
#
_cell.length_a   1.000
_cell.length_b   1.000
_cell.length_c   1.000
_cell.angle_alpha   90.00
_cell.angle_beta   90.00
_cell.angle_gamma   90.00
#
_symmetry.space_group_name_H-M   'P 1'
#
loop_
_entity.id
_entity.type
_entity.pdbx_description
1 polymer ?
#
loop_
_entity_poly.entity_id
_entity_poly.type
_entity_poly.pdbx_seq_one_letter_code
_entity_poly.pdbx_strand_id
1 'polypeptide(L)'
;MYVLFFMESSREGKEPPLDETTATRRDKPEYKQRQDRALATIYYGIEEQYRTLISSTTSPSKAWIIFKELFEPVSRASVIRLLDEFFSIKFNPETESIAVFIVRIRKLFERLKNVGHPLNDMYCAFQAIGTLSQEFQGIVQILYRWPDEDFILDKIEIELISEEKLLKK
;
A
#
# COMPACT_ATOMS: atom_id res chain seq x y z
N MET A 1 -1.41 -10.01 -31.28
CA MET A 1 -2.03 -10.93 -30.31
C MET A 1 -1.04 -11.78 -29.50
N TYR A 2 0.22 -11.97 -29.95
CA TYR A 2 1.23 -12.71 -29.16
C TYR A 2 1.87 -11.91 -28.02
N VAL A 3 2.07 -10.60 -28.18
CA VAL A 3 2.81 -9.76 -27.20
C VAL A 3 2.10 -9.69 -25.83
N LEU A 4 0.76 -9.72 -25.80
CA LEU A 4 -0.03 -9.67 -24.57
C LEU A 4 0.00 -10.98 -23.78
N PHE A 5 -0.04 -12.12 -24.48
CA PHE A 5 0.08 -13.45 -23.84
C PHE A 5 1.46 -13.64 -23.16
N PHE A 6 2.52 -13.06 -23.73
CA PHE A 6 3.86 -13.09 -23.16
C PHE A 6 4.05 -12.10 -22.00
N MET A 7 3.38 -10.94 -22.00
CA MET A 7 3.37 -10.06 -20.82
C MET A 7 2.68 -10.72 -19.63
N GLU A 8 1.60 -11.48 -19.85
CA GLU A 8 0.99 -12.31 -18.80
C GLU A 8 1.90 -13.47 -18.37
N SER A 9 2.48 -14.22 -19.31
CA SER A 9 3.34 -15.37 -18.99
C SER A 9 4.64 -14.97 -18.28
N SER A 10 5.21 -13.81 -18.62
CA SER A 10 6.39 -13.24 -17.96
C SER A 10 6.05 -12.62 -16.60
N ARG A 11 4.82 -12.11 -16.40
CA ARG A 11 4.30 -11.70 -15.08
C ARG A 11 4.05 -12.89 -14.15
N GLU A 12 3.80 -14.07 -14.70
CA GLU A 12 3.56 -15.29 -13.91
C GLU A 12 4.79 -16.19 -13.76
N GLY A 13 5.91 -15.89 -14.45
CA GLY A 13 7.14 -16.70 -14.40
C GLY A 13 6.99 -18.09 -15.06
N LYS A 14 6.06 -18.25 -16.02
CA LYS A 14 5.65 -19.55 -16.57
C LYS A 14 6.37 -19.98 -17.86
N GLU A 15 7.33 -19.23 -18.40
CA GLU A 15 8.07 -19.72 -19.58
C GLU A 15 8.96 -20.90 -19.17
N PRO A 16 8.69 -22.14 -19.63
CA PRO A 16 9.46 -23.31 -19.24
C PRO A 16 10.89 -23.22 -19.79
N PRO A 17 11.88 -23.80 -19.10
CA PRO A 17 13.25 -23.85 -19.61
C PRO A 17 13.28 -24.53 -20.98
N LEU A 18 14.13 -24.03 -21.87
CA LEU A 18 14.32 -24.58 -23.21
C LEU A 18 14.69 -26.07 -23.10
N ASP A 19 13.89 -26.96 -23.70
CA ASP A 19 14.21 -28.39 -23.76
C ASP A 19 15.35 -28.62 -24.75
N GLU A 20 16.54 -28.87 -24.20
CA GLU A 20 17.78 -29.05 -24.98
C GLU A 20 17.73 -30.27 -25.91
N THR A 21 16.84 -31.23 -25.66
CA THR A 21 16.70 -32.46 -26.46
C THR A 21 15.89 -32.26 -27.73
N THR A 22 15.01 -31.24 -27.77
CA THR A 22 14.17 -30.91 -28.93
C THR A 22 14.54 -29.58 -29.61
N ALA A 23 15.46 -28.81 -29.02
CA ALA A 23 15.81 -27.47 -29.48
C ALA A 23 16.61 -27.46 -30.80
N THR A 24 16.07 -26.77 -31.80
CA THR A 24 16.73 -26.48 -33.08
C THR A 24 17.86 -25.46 -32.89
N ARG A 25 18.83 -25.43 -33.81
CA ARG A 25 19.94 -24.43 -33.82
C ARG A 25 19.46 -22.96 -33.74
N ARG A 26 18.24 -22.66 -34.20
CA ARG A 26 17.63 -21.31 -34.15
C ARG A 26 16.93 -21.01 -32.81
N ASP A 27 16.59 -22.02 -32.03
CA ASP A 27 15.75 -21.85 -30.84
C ASP A 27 16.56 -21.27 -29.66
N LYS A 28 17.85 -21.61 -29.59
CA LYS A 28 18.79 -21.09 -28.57
C LYS A 28 18.99 -19.56 -28.62
N PRO A 29 19.36 -18.95 -29.76
CA PRO A 29 19.53 -17.50 -29.84
C PRO A 29 18.22 -16.73 -29.67
N GLU A 30 17.11 -17.25 -30.19
CA GLU A 30 15.80 -16.62 -30.03
C GLU A 30 15.32 -16.64 -28.57
N TYR A 31 15.53 -17.74 -27.85
CA TYR A 31 15.21 -17.84 -26.42
C TYR A 31 16.03 -16.85 -25.59
N LYS A 32 17.34 -16.75 -25.85
CA LYS A 32 18.19 -15.77 -25.18
C LYS A 32 17.74 -14.34 -25.46
N GLN A 33 17.40 -14.02 -26.70
CA GLN A 33 16.90 -12.71 -27.07
C GLN A 33 15.59 -12.36 -26.35
N ARG A 34 14.71 -13.35 -26.12
CA ARG A 34 13.48 -13.16 -25.34
C ARG A 34 13.80 -12.88 -23.86
N GLN A 35 14.74 -13.63 -23.27
CA GLN A 35 15.16 -13.39 -21.89
C GLN A 35 15.79 -12.01 -21.69
N ASP A 36 16.69 -11.59 -22.59
CA ASP A 36 17.35 -10.29 -22.52
C ASP A 36 16.32 -9.13 -22.62
N ARG A 37 15.32 -9.27 -23.51
CA ARG A 37 14.21 -8.30 -23.64
C ARG A 37 13.35 -8.21 -22.38
N ALA A 38 13.02 -9.35 -21.78
CA ALA A 38 12.25 -9.39 -20.54
C ALA A 38 13.02 -8.73 -19.38
N LEU A 39 14.31 -9.04 -19.23
CA LEU A 39 15.15 -8.43 -18.19
C LEU A 39 15.31 -6.92 -18.37
N ALA A 40 15.52 -6.46 -19.61
CA ALA A 40 15.59 -5.03 -19.92
C ALA A 40 14.27 -4.31 -19.61
N THR A 41 13.13 -4.92 -19.95
CA THR A 41 11.80 -4.37 -19.66
C THR A 41 11.59 -4.22 -18.15
N ILE A 42 11.99 -5.22 -17.36
CA ILE A 42 11.95 -5.15 -15.89
C ILE A 42 12.89 -4.05 -15.38
N TYR A 43 14.14 -3.99 -15.85
CA TYR A 43 15.15 -3.03 -15.37
C TYR A 43 14.80 -1.57 -15.66
N TYR A 44 14.24 -1.28 -16.83
CA TYR A 44 13.81 0.08 -17.19
C TYR A 44 12.43 0.44 -16.64
N GLY A 45 11.61 -0.56 -16.28
CA GLY A 45 10.29 -0.36 -15.69
C GLY A 45 10.27 -0.06 -14.19
N ILE A 46 11.41 -0.17 -13.50
CA ILE A 46 11.55 0.05 -12.05
C ILE A 46 12.30 1.36 -11.74
N GLU A 47 12.03 1.91 -10.55
CA GLU A 47 12.74 3.08 -10.03
C GLU A 47 14.23 2.77 -9.79
N GLU A 48 15.07 3.79 -9.92
CA GLU A 48 16.53 3.67 -9.89
C GLU A 48 17.06 3.02 -8.60
N GLN A 49 16.43 3.31 -7.46
CA GLN A 49 16.78 2.75 -6.16
C GLN A 49 16.66 1.22 -6.07
N TYR A 50 15.84 0.60 -6.93
CA TYR A 50 15.62 -0.86 -6.94
C TYR A 50 16.45 -1.59 -8.01
N ARG A 51 17.15 -0.86 -8.91
CA ARG A 51 17.93 -1.45 -10.01
C ARG A 51 19.14 -2.24 -9.54
N THR A 52 19.74 -1.84 -8.42
CA THR A 52 20.88 -2.54 -7.81
C THR A 52 20.52 -3.94 -7.30
N LEU A 53 19.23 -4.22 -7.06
CA LEU A 53 18.75 -5.50 -6.56
C LEU A 53 18.71 -6.59 -7.64
N ILE A 54 18.58 -6.19 -8.90
CA ILE A 54 18.50 -7.12 -10.04
C ILE A 54 19.69 -7.02 -10.99
N SER A 55 20.64 -6.10 -10.74
CA SER A 55 21.82 -5.89 -11.60
C SER A 55 22.73 -7.11 -11.70
N SER A 56 22.70 -7.99 -10.69
CA SER A 56 23.44 -9.26 -10.66
C SER A 56 22.67 -10.46 -11.25
N THR A 57 21.41 -10.27 -11.64
CA THR A 57 20.53 -11.36 -12.07
C THR A 57 20.45 -11.47 -13.58
N THR A 58 20.77 -12.64 -14.14
CA THR A 58 20.70 -12.92 -15.59
C THR A 58 19.37 -13.58 -16.02
N SER A 59 18.49 -13.89 -15.06
CA SER A 59 17.22 -14.56 -15.32
C SER A 59 16.04 -13.62 -15.00
N PRO A 60 15.19 -13.28 -16.00
CA PRO A 60 14.00 -12.46 -15.77
C PRO A 60 13.08 -13.03 -14.68
N SER A 61 12.90 -14.35 -14.65
CA SER A 61 12.08 -15.02 -13.64
C SER A 61 12.63 -14.85 -12.23
N LYS A 62 13.96 -14.95 -12.05
CA LYS A 62 14.59 -14.71 -10.74
C LYS A 62 14.48 -13.23 -10.33
N ALA A 63 14.68 -12.31 -11.26
CA ALA A 63 14.50 -10.88 -11.01
C ALA A 63 13.06 -10.58 -10.56
N TRP A 64 12.09 -11.22 -11.21
CA TRP A 64 10.68 -11.12 -10.86
C TRP A 64 10.35 -11.75 -9.50
N ILE A 65 10.94 -12.91 -9.15
CA ILE A 65 10.78 -13.53 -7.82
C ILE A 65 11.37 -12.66 -6.72
N ILE A 66 12.56 -12.08 -6.90
CA ILE A 66 13.17 -11.14 -5.93
C ILE A 66 12.24 -9.95 -5.72
N PHE A 67 11.67 -9.41 -6.80
CA PHE A 67 10.68 -8.35 -6.68
C PHE A 67 9.41 -8.81 -6.02
N LYS A 68 8.95 -10.03 -6.32
CA LYS A 68 7.80 -10.60 -5.64
C LYS A 68 8.10 -10.71 -4.15
N GLU A 69 9.18 -11.32 -3.69
CA GLU A 69 9.52 -11.41 -2.27
C GLU A 69 9.69 -10.05 -1.59
N LEU A 70 10.26 -9.06 -2.29
CA LEU A 70 10.45 -7.70 -1.77
C LEU A 70 9.14 -6.88 -1.74
N PHE A 71 8.28 -7.07 -2.74
CA PHE A 71 7.02 -6.38 -2.98
C PHE A 71 5.81 -7.32 -2.86
N GLU A 72 5.90 -8.36 -2.03
CA GLU A 72 4.79 -9.20 -1.59
C GLU A 72 4.46 -8.77 -0.16
N PRO A 73 3.66 -7.69 0.05
CA PRO A 73 3.59 -7.04 1.34
C PRO A 73 2.36 -7.45 2.15
N VAL A 74 2.13 -8.73 2.44
CA VAL A 74 0.94 -9.08 3.27
C VAL A 74 1.10 -10.38 4.06
N SER A 75 2.14 -10.49 4.89
CA SER A 75 2.08 -11.52 5.93
C SER A 75 0.85 -11.23 6.82
N ARG A 76 0.10 -12.26 7.22
CA ARG A 76 -1.04 -12.08 8.14
C ARG A 76 -0.63 -11.30 9.40
N ALA A 77 0.62 -11.51 9.86
CA ALA A 77 1.20 -10.77 10.97
C ALA A 77 1.34 -9.26 10.68
N SER A 78 1.73 -8.87 9.46
CA SER A 78 1.82 -7.46 9.07
C SER A 78 0.46 -6.77 9.04
N VAL A 79 -0.58 -7.46 8.56
CA VAL A 79 -1.96 -6.93 8.55
C VAL A 79 -2.50 -6.80 9.97
N ILE A 80 -2.34 -7.85 10.79
CA ILE A 80 -2.74 -7.81 12.21
C ILE A 80 -2.05 -6.64 12.91
N ARG A 81 -0.73 -6.48 12.74
CA ARG A 81 0.01 -5.36 13.33
C ARG A 81 -0.53 -3.99 12.87
N LEU A 82 -0.89 -3.83 11.60
CA LEU A 82 -1.45 -2.57 11.08
C LEU A 82 -2.87 -2.29 11.60
N LEU A 83 -3.70 -3.33 11.72
CA LEU A 83 -5.03 -3.23 12.32
C LEU A 83 -4.92 -2.88 13.80
N ASP A 84 -4.03 -3.53 14.54
CA ASP A 84 -3.75 -3.23 15.94
C ASP A 84 -3.27 -1.78 16.11
N GLU A 85 -2.35 -1.32 15.24
CA GLU A 85 -1.85 0.06 15.22
C GLU A 85 -2.97 1.07 14.90
N PHE A 86 -3.87 0.73 13.96
CA PHE A 86 -5.01 1.57 13.60
C PHE A 86 -6.03 1.69 14.73
N PHE A 87 -6.51 0.58 15.29
CA PHE A 87 -7.53 0.60 16.34
C PHE A 87 -7.00 1.05 17.71
N SER A 88 -5.69 0.95 17.93
CA SER A 88 -5.04 1.41 19.17
C SER A 88 -4.53 2.84 19.09
N ILE A 89 -4.68 3.53 17.95
CA ILE A 89 -4.25 4.93 17.85
C ILE A 89 -5.04 5.77 18.84
N LYS A 90 -4.36 6.66 19.56
CA LYS A 90 -4.97 7.58 20.53
C LYS A 90 -4.43 8.98 20.31
N PHE A 91 -5.31 9.95 20.52
CA PHE A 91 -4.94 11.36 20.50
C PHE A 91 -4.23 11.71 21.81
N ASN A 92 -3.11 12.43 21.72
CA ASN A 92 -2.43 12.98 22.89
C ASN A 92 -2.30 14.53 22.78
N PRO A 93 -3.14 15.30 23.51
CA PRO A 93 -3.14 16.76 23.42
C PRO A 93 -1.84 17.41 23.91
N GLU A 94 -1.02 16.72 24.71
CA GLU A 94 0.26 17.25 25.20
C GLU A 94 1.36 17.20 24.13
N THR A 95 1.27 16.26 23.18
CA THR A 95 2.36 15.96 22.23
C THR A 95 2.01 16.29 20.78
N GLU A 96 0.73 16.37 20.43
CA GLU A 96 0.28 16.59 19.05
C GLU A 96 -0.99 17.45 18.97
N SER A 97 -1.18 18.09 17.81
CA SER A 97 -2.44 18.76 17.48
C SER A 97 -3.43 17.80 16.81
N ILE A 98 -4.70 18.19 16.77
CA ILE A 98 -5.74 17.43 16.06
C ILE A 98 -5.36 17.19 14.60
N ALA A 99 -4.85 18.20 13.89
CA ALA A 99 -4.45 18.04 12.50
C ALA A 99 -3.35 16.96 12.32
N VAL A 100 -2.35 16.93 13.22
CA VAL A 100 -1.30 15.89 13.21
C VAL A 100 -1.89 14.50 13.48
N PHE A 101 -2.82 14.42 14.43
CA PHE A 101 -3.52 13.18 14.76
C PHE A 101 -4.32 12.64 13.57
N ILE A 102 -5.09 13.48 12.87
CA ILE A 102 -5.86 13.10 11.67
C ILE A 102 -4.92 12.60 10.55
N VAL A 103 -3.78 13.27 10.34
CA VAL A 103 -2.76 12.83 9.36
C VAL A 103 -2.24 11.43 9.70
N ARG A 104 -2.01 11.11 10.98
CA ARG A 104 -1.59 9.77 11.40
C ARG A 104 -2.65 8.71 11.10
N ILE A 105 -3.93 9.00 11.34
CA ILE A 105 -5.03 8.09 11.01
C ILE A 105 -5.07 7.84 9.49
N ARG A 106 -5.06 8.90 8.67
CA ARG A 106 -5.04 8.79 7.20
C ARG A 106 -3.87 7.94 6.72
N LYS A 107 -2.69 8.12 7.30
CA LYS A 107 -1.50 7.34 6.96
C LYS A 107 -1.68 5.85 7.24
N LEU A 108 -2.30 5.48 8.36
CA LEU A 108 -2.58 4.07 8.67
C LEU A 108 -3.65 3.49 7.77
N PHE A 109 -4.70 4.26 7.49
CA PHE A 109 -5.77 3.89 6.57
C PHE A 109 -5.24 3.62 5.15
N GLU A 110 -4.42 4.52 4.61
CA GLU A 110 -3.79 4.34 3.30
C GLU A 110 -2.80 3.16 3.29
N ARG A 111 -2.08 2.91 4.39
CA ARG A 111 -1.23 1.71 4.51
C ARG A 111 -2.06 0.43 4.43
N LEU A 112 -3.21 0.37 5.10
CA LEU A 112 -4.13 -0.78 5.06
C LEU A 112 -4.68 -1.02 3.65
N LYS A 113 -5.05 0.05 2.95
CA LYS A 113 -5.45 0.01 1.54
C LYS A 113 -4.33 -0.50 0.63
N ASN A 114 -3.10 -0.01 0.83
CA ASN A 114 -1.93 -0.40 0.02
C ASN A 114 -1.50 -1.85 0.22
N VAL A 115 -1.78 -2.47 1.38
CA VAL A 115 -1.55 -3.91 1.61
C VAL A 115 -2.73 -4.78 1.18
N GLY A 116 -3.69 -4.24 0.43
CA GLY A 116 -4.83 -4.99 -0.10
C GLY A 116 -5.94 -5.28 0.91
N HIS A 117 -5.94 -4.59 2.05
CA HIS A 117 -6.97 -4.71 3.10
C HIS A 117 -7.62 -3.35 3.39
N PRO A 118 -8.31 -2.73 2.39
CA PRO A 118 -8.99 -1.46 2.61
C PRO A 118 -10.09 -1.61 3.67
N LEU A 119 -10.14 -0.67 4.61
CA LEU A 119 -11.26 -0.51 5.52
C LEU A 119 -12.32 0.39 4.87
N ASN A 120 -13.56 0.33 5.37
CA ASN A 120 -14.57 1.31 5.02
C ASN A 120 -14.14 2.70 5.54
N ASP A 121 -14.32 3.75 4.73
CA ASP A 121 -13.94 5.13 5.07
C ASP A 121 -14.56 5.61 6.39
N MET A 122 -15.73 5.10 6.76
CA MET A 122 -16.41 5.39 8.02
C MET A 122 -15.58 4.98 9.25
N TYR A 123 -14.74 3.94 9.17
CA TYR A 123 -13.84 3.58 10.26
C TYR A 123 -12.76 4.64 10.51
N CYS A 124 -12.35 5.35 9.46
CA CYS A 124 -11.41 6.46 9.58
C CYS A 124 -12.03 7.61 10.39
N ALA A 125 -13.30 7.92 10.12
CA ALA A 125 -14.10 8.88 10.88
C ALA A 125 -14.35 8.43 12.33
N PHE A 126 -14.68 7.16 12.56
CA PHE A 126 -14.84 6.61 13.91
C PHE A 126 -13.56 6.70 14.73
N GLN A 127 -12.41 6.36 14.14
CA GLN A 127 -11.15 6.42 14.85
C GLN A 127 -10.74 7.87 15.20
N ALA A 128 -11.11 8.83 14.35
CA ALA A 128 -10.86 10.25 14.61
C ALA A 128 -11.58 10.79 15.85
N ILE A 129 -12.81 10.32 16.12
CA ILE A 129 -13.62 10.82 17.24
C ILE A 129 -13.57 9.91 18.48
N GLY A 130 -13.37 8.60 18.28
CA GLY A 130 -13.50 7.59 19.34
C GLY A 130 -12.37 7.60 20.36
N THR A 131 -11.22 8.18 20.01
CA THR A 131 -10.01 8.17 20.85
C THR A 131 -9.53 9.56 21.26
N LEU A 132 -10.43 10.56 21.18
CA LEU A 132 -10.16 11.92 21.63
C LEU A 132 -10.21 12.02 23.16
N SER A 133 -9.53 13.03 23.71
CA SER A 133 -9.55 13.33 25.14
C SER A 133 -10.93 13.84 25.60
N GLN A 134 -11.14 13.88 26.92
CA GLN A 134 -12.44 14.26 27.51
C GLN A 134 -12.89 15.68 27.11
N GLU A 135 -11.95 16.57 26.81
CA GLU A 135 -12.19 17.96 26.42
C GLU A 135 -13.01 18.05 25.12
N PHE A 136 -12.89 17.07 24.23
CA PHE A 136 -13.62 17.03 22.95
C PHE A 136 -14.99 16.34 23.06
N GLN A 137 -15.41 15.88 24.24
CA GLN A 137 -16.67 15.12 24.36
C GLN A 137 -17.89 15.93 23.92
N GLY A 138 -17.88 17.25 24.11
CA GLY A 138 -18.94 18.13 23.63
C GLY A 138 -19.15 18.04 22.12
N ILE A 139 -18.08 18.26 21.34
CA ILE A 139 -18.13 18.17 19.88
C ILE A 139 -18.41 16.74 19.41
N VAL A 140 -17.84 15.73 20.06
CA VAL A 140 -18.10 14.32 19.72
C VAL A 140 -19.58 13.96 19.80
N GLN A 141 -20.31 14.45 20.81
CA GLN A 141 -21.76 14.22 20.92
C GLN A 141 -22.57 14.89 19.80
N ILE A 142 -22.09 16.00 19.25
CA ILE A 142 -22.70 16.67 18.09
C ILE A 142 -22.44 15.84 16.84
N LEU A 143 -21.20 15.41 16.63
CA LEU A 143 -20.79 14.60 15.47
C LEU A 143 -21.55 13.27 15.39
N TYR A 144 -21.88 12.63 16.53
CA TYR A 144 -22.71 11.41 16.53
C TYR A 144 -24.14 11.61 16.02
N ARG A 145 -24.63 12.85 15.93
CA ARG A 145 -25.99 13.17 15.45
C ARG A 145 -26.01 13.56 13.98
N TRP A 146 -24.86 13.63 13.33
CA TRP A 146 -24.78 13.93 11.90
C TRP A 146 -25.38 12.78 11.08
N PRO A 147 -25.99 13.09 9.92
CA PRO A 147 -26.35 12.06 8.96
C PRO A 147 -25.09 11.40 8.39
N ASP A 148 -25.20 10.14 7.98
CA ASP A 148 -24.07 9.35 7.46
C ASP A 148 -23.35 10.04 6.28
N GLU A 149 -24.09 10.83 5.48
CA GLU A 149 -23.59 11.61 4.35
C GLU A 149 -22.63 12.75 4.77
N ASP A 150 -22.83 13.29 5.96
CA ASP A 150 -21.97 14.32 6.56
C ASP A 150 -20.86 13.71 7.42
N PHE A 151 -21.01 12.45 7.82
CA PHE A 151 -20.07 11.72 8.68
C PHE A 151 -18.84 11.24 7.89
N ILE A 152 -18.11 12.19 7.32
CA ILE A 152 -16.86 11.97 6.58
C ILE A 152 -15.69 12.67 7.27
N LEU A 153 -14.50 12.07 7.16
CA LEU A 153 -13.32 12.52 7.88
C LEU A 153 -12.96 13.99 7.62
N ASP A 154 -13.11 14.47 6.39
CA ASP A 154 -12.75 15.84 6.02
C ASP A 154 -13.62 16.88 6.73
N LYS A 155 -14.93 16.61 6.88
CA LYS A 155 -15.84 17.49 7.64
C LYS A 155 -15.55 17.42 9.14
N ILE A 156 -15.31 16.21 9.65
CA ILE A 156 -14.95 16.00 11.06
C ILE A 156 -13.65 16.74 11.40
N GLU A 157 -12.63 16.68 10.55
CA GLU A 157 -11.36 17.38 10.75
C GLU A 157 -11.58 18.90 10.92
N ILE A 158 -12.42 19.51 10.09
CA ILE A 158 -12.72 20.95 10.15
C ILE A 158 -13.33 21.33 11.50
N GLU A 159 -14.31 20.55 11.98
CA GLU A 159 -14.96 20.80 13.26
C GLU A 159 -14.03 20.58 14.45
N LEU A 160 -13.26 19.48 14.43
CA LEU A 160 -12.32 19.18 15.51
C LEU A 160 -11.19 20.22 15.62
N ILE A 161 -10.67 20.73 14.50
CA ILE A 161 -9.69 21.82 14.49
C ILE A 161 -10.30 23.12 15.02
N SER A 162 -11.58 23.36 14.74
CA SER A 162 -12.28 24.54 15.25
C SER A 162 -12.46 24.46 16.77
N GLU A 163 -12.85 23.29 17.28
CA GLU A 163 -12.96 23.02 18.72
C GLU A 163 -11.60 23.15 19.43
N GLU A 164 -10.53 22.59 18.86
CA GLU A 164 -9.17 22.70 19.41
C GLU A 164 -8.75 24.18 19.61
N LYS A 165 -9.13 25.06 18.69
CA LYS A 165 -8.85 26.50 18.80
C LYS A 165 -9.68 27.18 19.89
N LEU A 166 -10.88 26.68 20.19
CA LEU A 166 -11.71 27.20 21.27
C LEU A 166 -11.18 26.78 22.63
N LEU A 167 -10.71 25.54 22.76
CA LEU A 167 -10.15 24.99 24.00
C LEU A 167 -8.81 25.63 24.39
N LYS A 168 -8.05 26.17 23.42
CA LYS A 168 -6.76 26.85 23.64
C LYS A 168 -6.89 28.35 23.93
N LYS A 169 -8.10 28.90 24.04
CA LYS A 169 -8.35 30.30 24.42
C LYS A 169 -8.48 30.46 25.93
#